data_AF-A0AAU5S8T5-F1
#
_entry.id   AF-A0AAU5S8T5-F1
#
_cell.length_a   1.000
_cell.length_b   1.000
_cell.length_c   1.000
_cell.angle_alpha   90.00
_cell.angle_beta   90.00
_cell.angle_gamma   90.00
#
_symmetry.space_group_name_H-M   'P 1'
#
loop_
_entity.id
_entity.type
_entity.pdbx_description
1 polymer ?
#
loop_
_entity_poly.entity_id
_entity_poly.type
_entity_poly.pdbx_seq_one_letter_code
_entity_poly.pdbx_strand_id
1 'polypeptide(L)'
;MGVQGSAAHRGGTDPLGGVLRELGRRSRRERMYRARPVEGQPGPEGARGPRGPRGEPGPPGSAPDASVVTTGADGRAYRDLPVPLGGRPVVCAVPVASGGQHLVVVVEAADEHGVAVRVWGPGGHPAAGVDVHLVVHTAAPEAAG
;
A
#
# COMPACT_ATOMS: atom_id res chain seq x y z
N MET A 1 -6.74 -12.54 -42.49
CA MET A 1 -6.19 -13.42 -43.53
C MET A 1 -5.64 -12.56 -44.65
N GLY A 2 -4.49 -12.91 -45.22
CA GLY A 2 -4.04 -12.37 -46.52
C GLY A 2 -2.75 -11.56 -46.46
N VAL A 3 -1.64 -12.23 -46.77
CA VAL A 3 -0.25 -11.74 -46.84
C VAL A 3 0.05 -11.27 -48.27
N GLN A 4 0.97 -10.31 -48.43
CA GLN A 4 1.84 -10.09 -49.61
C GLN A 4 1.14 -9.72 -50.95
N GLY A 5 1.75 -8.96 -51.84
CA GLY A 5 3.13 -8.51 -51.88
C GLY A 5 3.40 -7.56 -53.06
N SER A 6 4.61 -7.04 -52.98
CA SER A 6 5.43 -6.34 -53.97
C SER A 6 5.17 -6.66 -55.45
N ALA A 7 5.21 -5.62 -56.29
CA ALA A 7 5.94 -5.68 -57.57
C ALA A 7 6.15 -4.26 -58.13
N ALA A 8 7.39 -3.80 -58.05
CA ALA A 8 7.90 -2.66 -58.81
C ALA A 8 8.40 -3.12 -60.17
N HIS A 9 7.87 -2.59 -61.27
CA HIS A 9 8.52 -2.59 -62.59
C HIS A 9 8.14 -1.28 -63.29
N ARG A 10 9.00 -0.26 -63.33
CA ARG A 10 10.17 -0.07 -64.22
C ARG A 10 9.85 -0.29 -65.71
N GLY A 11 9.55 0.81 -66.37
CA GLY A 11 9.77 1.08 -67.80
C GLY A 11 9.51 2.57 -67.98
N GLY A 12 10.24 3.38 -68.72
CA GLY A 12 11.43 3.24 -69.55
C GLY A 12 11.78 4.67 -69.99
N THR A 13 13.06 4.93 -70.21
CA THR A 13 13.58 5.97 -71.12
C THR A 13 12.85 7.33 -71.14
N ASP A 14 13.00 8.12 -70.08
CA ASP A 14 12.79 9.57 -70.17
C ASP A 14 14.10 10.29 -69.78
N PRO A 15 14.80 10.94 -70.74
CA PRO A 15 16.04 11.65 -70.46
C PRO A 15 15.85 12.80 -69.46
N LEU A 16 14.63 13.37 -69.37
CA LEU A 16 14.31 14.43 -68.43
C LEU A 16 13.99 13.88 -67.04
N GLY A 17 13.45 12.67 -66.94
CA GLY A 17 13.14 12.01 -65.68
C GLY A 17 14.37 11.78 -64.78
N GLY A 18 15.54 11.52 -65.38
CA GLY A 18 16.82 11.43 -64.66
C GLY A 18 17.28 12.77 -64.09
N VAL A 19 17.22 13.83 -64.90
CA VAL A 19 17.65 15.19 -64.52
C VAL A 19 16.75 15.78 -63.44
N LEU A 20 15.42 15.64 -63.56
CA LEU A 20 14.48 16.11 -62.54
C LEU A 20 14.61 15.33 -61.22
N ARG A 21 14.90 14.02 -61.30
CA ARG A 21 15.17 13.20 -60.11
C ARG A 21 16.49 13.57 -59.45
N GLU A 22 17.52 13.94 -60.22
CA GLU A 22 18.81 14.39 -59.69
C GLU A 22 18.72 15.80 -59.09
N LEU A 23 17.99 16.73 -59.73
CA LEU A 23 17.68 18.05 -59.14
C LEU A 23 16.87 17.90 -57.85
N GLY A 24 15.90 16.99 -57.82
CA GLY A 24 15.13 16.66 -56.61
C GLY A 24 15.97 16.03 -55.50
N ARG A 25 17.04 15.30 -55.85
CA ARG A 25 18.04 14.78 -54.88
C ARG A 25 18.97 15.89 -54.39
N ARG A 26 19.48 16.76 -55.26
CA ARG A 26 20.35 17.89 -54.88
C ARG A 26 19.63 18.90 -53.99
N SER A 27 18.40 19.29 -54.34
CA SER A 27 17.62 20.25 -53.55
C SER A 27 17.28 19.71 -52.15
N ARG A 28 17.05 18.39 -51.99
CA ARG A 28 16.93 17.75 -50.67
C ARG A 28 18.25 17.70 -49.90
N ARG A 29 19.39 17.48 -50.58
CA ARG A 29 20.72 17.47 -49.94
C ARG A 29 21.13 18.85 -49.43
N GLU A 30 20.83 19.93 -50.16
CA GLU A 30 21.18 21.29 -49.74
C GLU A 30 20.30 21.80 -48.59
N ARG A 31 19.02 21.38 -48.51
CA ARG A 31 18.17 21.69 -47.36
C ARG A 31 18.55 20.91 -46.09
N MET A 32 19.25 19.77 -46.22
CA MET A 32 19.70 18.98 -45.07
C MET A 32 20.91 19.58 -44.32
N TYR A 33 21.66 20.50 -44.94
CA TYR A 33 22.87 21.08 -44.33
C TYR A 33 22.65 22.39 -43.55
N ARG A 34 21.42 22.95 -43.57
CA ARG A 34 21.08 24.20 -42.83
C ARG A 34 20.10 24.03 -41.68
N ALA A 35 19.76 22.79 -41.31
CA ALA A 35 18.90 22.53 -40.16
C ALA A 35 19.45 21.37 -39.33
N ARG A 36 20.55 21.62 -38.62
CA ARG A 36 20.84 20.92 -37.37
C ARG A 36 20.87 21.97 -36.25
N PRO A 37 19.81 22.10 -35.44
CA PRO A 37 20.02 22.55 -34.07
C PRO A 37 20.98 21.54 -33.45
N VAL A 38 22.15 21.99 -32.99
CA VAL A 38 22.95 21.19 -32.08
C VAL A 38 22.19 21.23 -30.76
N GLU A 39 21.26 20.31 -30.58
CA GLU A 39 20.69 20.03 -29.27
C GLU A 39 21.85 19.57 -28.40
N GLY A 40 22.29 20.43 -27.48
CA GLY A 40 23.24 20.06 -26.44
C GLY A 40 22.66 18.85 -25.71
N GLN A 41 23.49 17.83 -25.48
CA GLN A 41 23.07 16.69 -24.68
C GLN A 41 22.52 17.22 -23.34
N PRO A 42 21.35 16.74 -22.88
CA PRO A 42 20.89 17.01 -21.53
C PRO A 42 22.04 16.70 -20.56
N GLY A 43 22.37 17.66 -19.69
CA GLY A 43 23.40 17.46 -18.68
C GLY A 43 23.06 16.23 -17.83
N PRO A 44 24.08 15.56 -17.25
CA PRO A 44 23.84 14.39 -16.43
C PRO A 44 22.84 14.72 -15.33
N GLU A 45 21.92 13.80 -15.07
CA GLU A 45 20.95 13.93 -13.99
C GLU A 45 21.71 14.13 -12.67
N GLY A 46 21.31 15.15 -11.91
CA GLY A 46 21.95 15.49 -10.64
C GLY A 46 21.92 14.29 -9.69
N ALA A 47 22.99 14.10 -8.93
CA ALA A 47 23.05 13.02 -7.94
C ALA A 47 21.88 13.13 -6.95
N ARG A 48 21.23 12.00 -6.66
CA ARG A 48 20.19 11.93 -5.62
C ARG A 48 20.78 12.43 -4.30
N GLY A 49 20.06 13.35 -3.65
CA GLY A 49 20.44 13.89 -2.36
C GLY A 49 20.63 12.79 -1.29
N PRO A 50 21.41 13.06 -0.24
CA PRO A 50 21.64 12.09 0.83
C PRO A 50 20.33 11.68 1.48
N ARG A 51 20.27 10.44 2.00
CA ARG A 51 19.17 10.00 2.85
C ARG A 51 19.10 10.90 4.07
N GLY A 52 17.91 11.41 4.39
CA GLY A 52 17.68 12.20 5.60
C GLY A 52 18.02 11.43 6.88
N PRO A 53 18.23 12.13 8.01
CA PRO A 53 18.53 11.49 9.29
C PRO A 53 17.38 10.56 9.72
N ARG A 54 17.72 9.55 10.52
CA ARG A 54 16.71 8.75 11.23
C ARG A 54 15.97 9.67 12.20
N GLY A 55 14.64 9.60 12.22
CA GLY A 55 13.83 10.30 13.21
C GLY A 55 14.19 9.89 14.64
N GLU A 56 13.88 10.76 15.60
CA GLU A 56 14.09 10.47 17.02
C GLU A 56 13.25 9.25 17.47
N PRO A 57 13.72 8.47 18.45
CA PRO A 57 12.90 7.45 19.10
C PRO A 57 11.61 8.08 19.66
N GLY A 58 10.48 7.41 19.47
CA GLY A 58 9.21 7.83 20.09
C GLY A 58 9.26 7.75 21.62
N PRO A 59 8.31 8.39 22.31
CA PRO A 59 8.22 8.33 23.77
C PRO A 59 7.98 6.90 24.27
N PRO A 60 8.39 6.57 25.51
CA PRO A 60 8.05 5.30 26.14
C PRO A 60 6.53 5.09 26.20
N GLY A 61 6.05 3.90 25.82
CA GLY A 61 4.64 3.54 25.95
C GLY A 61 4.23 3.32 27.41
N SER A 62 2.93 3.43 27.70
CA SER A 62 2.36 3.05 29.01
C SER A 62 2.43 1.54 29.23
N ALA A 63 2.55 1.12 30.49
CA ALA A 63 2.49 -0.30 30.85
C ALA A 63 1.12 -0.88 30.45
N PRO A 64 1.08 -2.06 29.80
CA PRO A 64 -0.18 -2.66 29.39
C PRO A 64 -0.95 -3.20 30.60
N ASP A 65 -2.26 -2.97 30.61
CA ASP A 65 -3.18 -3.56 31.58
C ASP A 65 -3.70 -4.90 31.04
N ALA A 66 -3.29 -5.99 31.69
CA ALA A 66 -3.58 -7.36 31.27
C ALA A 66 -4.50 -8.06 32.26
N SER A 67 -5.50 -8.78 31.74
CA SER A 67 -6.49 -9.51 32.55
C SER A 67 -7.06 -10.71 31.80
N VAL A 68 -7.82 -11.54 32.51
CA VAL A 68 -8.62 -12.62 31.92
C VAL A 68 -10.08 -12.33 32.23
N VAL A 69 -10.94 -12.41 31.22
CA VAL A 69 -12.40 -12.33 31.38
C VAL A 69 -13.07 -13.57 30.80
N THR A 70 -14.12 -14.04 31.45
CA THR A 70 -14.88 -15.22 31.01
C THR A 70 -16.19 -14.79 30.35
N THR A 71 -16.52 -15.37 29.20
CA THR A 71 -17.76 -15.06 28.48
C THR A 71 -19.00 -15.62 29.16
N GLY A 72 -20.08 -14.83 29.15
CA GLY A 72 -21.41 -15.24 29.56
C GLY A 72 -22.13 -16.12 28.53
N ALA A 73 -23.39 -16.45 28.81
CA ALA A 73 -24.22 -17.35 27.99
C ALA A 73 -24.41 -16.88 26.54
N ASP A 74 -24.35 -15.57 26.30
CA ASP A 74 -24.44 -14.94 24.98
C ASP A 74 -23.08 -14.77 24.29
N GLY A 75 -22.04 -15.40 24.84
CA GLY A 75 -20.66 -15.31 24.38
C GLY A 75 -20.00 -13.95 24.60
N ARG A 76 -20.61 -13.04 25.35
CA ARG A 76 -20.03 -11.72 25.65
C ARG A 76 -19.29 -11.72 26.97
N ALA A 77 -18.21 -10.94 27.04
CA ALA A 77 -17.58 -10.53 28.28
C ALA A 77 -17.36 -9.02 28.26
N TYR A 78 -17.52 -8.40 29.42
CA TYR A 78 -17.22 -6.98 29.62
C TYR A 78 -16.21 -6.83 30.75
N ARG A 79 -15.31 -5.86 30.57
CA ARG A 79 -14.33 -5.49 31.57
C ARG A 79 -14.36 -3.99 31.81
N ASP A 80 -14.56 -3.61 33.06
CA ASP A 80 -14.30 -2.25 33.55
C ASP A 80 -12.79 -2.01 33.69
N LEU A 81 -12.34 -0.85 33.25
CA LEU A 81 -10.97 -0.38 33.48
C LEU A 81 -10.95 0.39 34.81
N PRO A 82 -10.09 -0.01 35.77
CA PRO A 82 -10.08 0.60 37.11
C PRO A 82 -9.62 2.05 37.10
N VAL A 83 -8.86 2.45 36.07
CA VAL A 83 -8.44 3.83 35.84
C VAL A 83 -8.74 4.17 34.38
N PRO A 84 -9.46 5.27 34.10
CA PRO A 84 -9.73 5.65 32.74
C PRO A 84 -8.45 5.89 31.95
N LEU A 85 -8.46 5.44 30.71
CA LEU A 85 -7.33 5.64 29.80
C LEU A 85 -7.28 7.09 29.36
N GLY A 86 -6.13 7.74 29.49
CA GLY A 86 -5.92 9.14 29.05
C GLY A 86 -5.87 9.33 27.52
N GLY A 87 -6.42 8.39 26.75
CA GLY A 87 -6.36 8.36 25.31
C GLY A 87 -7.05 7.13 24.72
N ARG A 88 -7.07 7.03 23.39
CA ARG A 88 -7.77 5.94 22.70
C ARG A 88 -7.16 4.58 23.05
N PRO A 89 -7.96 3.60 23.51
CA PRO A 89 -7.48 2.26 23.80
C PRO A 89 -7.03 1.52 22.54
N VAL A 90 -5.93 0.79 22.67
CA VAL A 90 -5.54 -0.33 21.81
C VAL A 90 -5.80 -1.59 22.61
N VAL A 91 -6.61 -2.49 22.04
CA VAL A 91 -7.04 -3.72 22.69
C VAL A 91 -6.54 -4.91 21.90
N CYS A 92 -5.93 -5.87 22.59
CA CYS A 92 -5.72 -7.22 22.11
C CYS A 92 -6.58 -8.17 22.93
N ALA A 93 -7.34 -9.02 22.25
CA ALA A 93 -8.21 -10.02 22.87
C ALA A 93 -7.94 -11.38 22.24
N VAL A 94 -7.52 -12.35 23.06
CA VAL A 94 -7.13 -13.69 22.61
C VAL A 94 -7.89 -14.73 23.43
N PRO A 95 -8.65 -15.63 22.80
CA PRO A 95 -9.38 -16.65 23.52
C PRO A 95 -8.40 -17.69 24.06
N VAL A 96 -8.62 -18.13 25.29
CA VAL A 96 -7.91 -19.23 25.92
C VAL A 96 -8.63 -20.51 25.52
N ALA A 97 -8.35 -21.02 24.32
CA ALA A 97 -8.95 -22.24 23.84
C ALA A 97 -8.17 -23.46 24.34
N SER A 98 -8.82 -24.34 25.10
CA SER A 98 -8.35 -25.72 25.29
C SER A 98 -8.89 -26.61 24.17
N GLY A 99 -8.03 -27.35 23.47
CA GLY A 99 -8.47 -28.46 22.62
C GLY A 99 -8.71 -28.15 21.13
N GLY A 100 -8.03 -27.16 20.55
CA GLY A 100 -7.97 -26.98 19.09
C GLY A 100 -9.24 -26.47 18.42
N GLN A 101 -10.20 -25.94 19.19
CA GLN A 101 -11.38 -25.31 18.62
C GLN A 101 -11.03 -23.98 17.95
N HIS A 102 -11.58 -23.74 16.76
CA HIS A 102 -11.49 -22.45 16.09
C HIS A 102 -12.49 -21.49 16.73
N LEU A 103 -11.98 -20.57 17.55
CA LEU A 103 -12.75 -19.49 18.15
C LEU A 103 -12.42 -18.16 17.47
N VAL A 104 -13.43 -17.31 17.30
CA VAL A 104 -13.28 -15.95 16.81
C VAL A 104 -13.64 -14.99 17.92
N VAL A 105 -12.73 -14.08 18.25
CA VAL A 105 -12.99 -13.00 19.21
C VAL A 105 -13.17 -11.70 18.46
N VAL A 106 -14.23 -10.98 18.80
CA VAL A 106 -14.55 -9.66 18.27
C VAL A 106 -14.53 -8.67 19.42
N VAL A 107 -13.75 -7.60 19.30
CA VAL A 107 -13.86 -6.44 20.19
C VAL A 107 -15.05 -5.62 19.72
N GLU A 108 -16.14 -5.62 20.51
CA GLU A 108 -17.38 -4.92 20.15
C GLU A 108 -17.36 -3.46 20.60
N ALA A 109 -16.72 -3.15 21.72
CA ALA A 109 -16.48 -1.80 22.18
C ALA A 109 -15.16 -1.71 22.94
N ALA A 110 -14.47 -0.58 22.81
CA ALA A 110 -13.31 -0.23 23.61
C ALA A 110 -13.27 1.29 23.75
N ASP A 111 -13.45 1.77 24.98
CA ASP A 111 -13.38 3.18 25.33
C ASP A 111 -12.49 3.38 26.55
N GLU A 112 -12.48 4.61 27.08
CA GLU A 112 -11.65 4.94 28.24
C GLU A 112 -12.10 4.24 29.53
N HIS A 113 -13.35 3.76 29.60
CA HIS A 113 -13.95 3.16 30.80
C HIS A 113 -13.94 1.63 30.76
N GLY A 114 -13.97 1.02 29.58
CA GLY A 114 -14.10 -0.42 29.49
C GLY A 114 -13.95 -1.01 28.10
N VAL A 115 -13.98 -2.34 28.09
CA VAL A 115 -13.86 -3.15 26.87
C VAL A 115 -14.92 -4.24 26.86
N ALA A 116 -15.67 -4.33 25.77
CA ALA A 116 -16.59 -5.41 25.47
C ALA A 116 -16.01 -6.31 24.38
N VAL A 117 -16.02 -7.62 24.63
CA VAL A 117 -15.66 -8.64 23.64
C VAL A 117 -16.79 -9.65 23.47
N ARG A 118 -16.87 -10.25 22.29
CA ARG A 118 -17.74 -11.39 22.01
C ARG A 118 -16.94 -12.50 21.36
N VAL A 119 -17.19 -13.73 21.80
CA VAL A 119 -16.55 -14.93 21.27
C VAL A 119 -17.56 -15.77 20.52
N TRP A 120 -17.15 -16.23 19.34
CA TRP A 120 -17.93 -17.10 18.46
C TRP A 120 -17.21 -18.42 18.28
N GLY A 121 -17.97 -19.51 18.38
CA GLY A 121 -17.53 -20.86 18.13
C GLY A 121 -17.74 -21.32 16.67
N PRO A 122 -17.35 -22.57 16.36
CA PRO A 122 -17.51 -23.15 15.03
C PRO A 122 -18.95 -23.12 14.54
N GLY A 123 -19.21 -22.64 13.33
CA GLY A 123 -20.58 -22.52 12.81
C GLY A 123 -21.33 -21.27 13.30
N GLY A 124 -20.62 -20.30 13.90
CA GLY A 124 -21.14 -18.96 14.12
C GLY A 124 -22.12 -18.84 15.29
N HIS A 125 -22.06 -19.76 16.25
CA HIS A 125 -22.80 -19.62 17.51
C HIS A 125 -21.96 -18.90 18.56
N PRO A 126 -22.58 -18.13 19.48
CA PRO A 126 -21.84 -17.54 20.60
C PRO A 126 -21.22 -18.61 21.49
N ALA A 127 -19.99 -18.40 21.94
CA ALA A 127 -19.26 -19.34 22.79
C ALA A 127 -19.23 -18.85 24.23
N ALA A 128 -19.97 -19.53 25.10
CA ALA A 128 -20.06 -19.24 26.53
C ALA A 128 -18.97 -19.95 27.34
N GLY A 129 -18.60 -19.39 28.50
CA GLY A 129 -17.62 -19.97 29.41
C GLY A 129 -16.20 -19.99 28.86
N VAL A 130 -15.92 -19.16 27.85
CA VAL A 130 -14.58 -19.05 27.26
C VAL A 130 -13.82 -17.96 27.99
N ASP A 131 -12.64 -18.31 28.49
CA ASP A 131 -11.70 -17.33 29.02
C ASP A 131 -11.03 -16.57 27.87
N VAL A 132 -10.85 -15.27 28.03
CA VAL A 132 -10.22 -14.39 27.04
C VAL A 132 -9.13 -13.60 27.75
N HIS A 133 -7.88 -13.76 27.28
CA HIS A 133 -6.80 -12.86 27.65
C HIS A 133 -7.04 -11.51 26.99
N LEU A 134 -7.22 -10.49 27.82
CA LEU A 134 -7.41 -9.12 27.40
C LEU A 134 -6.18 -8.30 27.78
N VAL A 135 -5.59 -7.63 26.80
CA VAL A 135 -4.51 -6.66 26.99
C VAL A 135 -4.96 -5.31 26.46
N VAL A 136 -4.93 -4.30 27.33
CA VAL A 136 -5.38 -2.95 27.03
C VAL A 136 -4.23 -1.97 27.25
N HIS A 137 -4.06 -1.04 26.31
CA HIS A 137 -3.02 -0.01 26.36
C HIS A 137 -3.55 1.29 25.77
N THR A 138 -3.02 2.44 26.19
CA THR A 138 -3.31 3.75 25.57
C THR A 138 -2.40 4.01 24.40
N ALA A 139 -2.93 4.20 23.19
CA ALA A 139 -2.08 4.67 22.08
C ALA A 139 -1.30 5.91 22.52
N ALA A 140 -0.01 5.97 22.17
CA ALA A 140 0.79 7.18 22.42
C ALA A 140 0.05 8.38 21.81
N PRO A 141 0.06 9.55 22.47
CA PRO A 141 -0.53 10.75 21.89
C PRO A 141 0.12 10.97 20.53
N GLU A 142 -0.71 11.13 19.50
CA GLU A 142 -0.23 11.49 18.17
C GLU A 142 0.54 12.80 18.32
N ALA A 143 1.83 12.79 17.98
CA ALA A 143 2.66 13.98 18.13
C ALA A 143 2.01 15.10 17.31
N ALA A 144 1.52 16.14 17.98
CA ALA A 144 0.96 17.31 17.32
C ALA A 144 2.07 17.92 16.45
N GLY A 145 1.89 17.81 15.13
CA GLY A 145 2.78 18.39 14.12
C GLY A 145 2.56 19.87 13.92
#